data_AF-A0A1X6YIS6-F1
#
_entry.id   AF-A0A1X6YIS6-F1
#
_cell.length_a   1.000
_cell.length_b   1.000
_cell.length_c   1.000
_cell.angle_alpha   90.00
_cell.angle_beta   90.00
_cell.angle_gamma   90.00
#
_symmetry.space_group_name_H-M   'P 1'
#
loop_
_entity.id
_entity.type
_entity.pdbx_description
1 polymer ?
#
loop_
_entity_poly.entity_id
_entity_poly.type
_entity_poly.pdbx_seq_one_letter_code
_entity_poly.pdbx_strand_id
1 'polypeptide(L)'
;MIEKRDFYIDGRWTAPLDGRDCEVIDPSTEEPCAVISLGGQADTDAAVAAAKRAGPGWRATPPAERRAVVARILEQYEARKEDLAQAMSREMGAPIDLARNSQATSLPYHLENFLTAFDKIDWLRPLGDHAPDTMISLEPIGVVGLITPWNWPMNQVTLKVIPALLAGCTVVLKPSEEAPLSSIVFAEMLDAAGVPPGVFNLVNGDGAGVGTQLSTHEDVQMISFTGSTRAGRAISKAAAETLKRVTLELGGKGANLIFGDAGEKAVVRGVRHCMQNTGQSCNAPTRMLVERGFYDEAVEIAARTAQETGVGPASQEGRHIGPLVNKTQWTKVQDLIETGIKEGARLVAGGPGLPEGVNRGYFVRPTVFADVTPDMTIAREEIFGPVLSIMPFEDEAQAIEIANDTPYGLTNYVQSADPARRNRLALALHAGMIEMNGRPRGAGAPFGGVGQSGRAREGGVWGIEEFLEVKAISGWGLDAAE
;
A
#
# COMPACT_ATOMS: atom_id res chain seq x y z
N MET A 1 -1.43 3.50 28.34
CA MET A 1 -2.22 2.68 27.40
C MET A 1 -3.32 3.55 26.82
N ILE A 2 -3.45 3.63 25.50
CA ILE A 2 -4.50 4.39 24.79
C ILE A 2 -5.78 3.54 24.75
N GLU A 3 -6.95 4.14 24.95
CA GLU A 3 -8.24 3.44 24.82
C GLU A 3 -9.01 3.96 23.61
N LYS A 4 -9.21 3.11 22.59
CA LYS A 4 -9.89 3.45 21.33
C LYS A 4 -10.79 2.30 20.86
N ARG A 5 -11.78 1.96 21.70
CA ARG A 5 -12.72 0.84 21.45
C ARG A 5 -13.85 1.19 20.49
N ASP A 6 -14.23 2.46 20.42
CA ASP A 6 -15.36 2.88 19.60
C ASP A 6 -15.05 2.80 18.10
N PHE A 7 -16.07 2.48 17.32
CA PHE A 7 -16.09 2.57 15.86
C PHE A 7 -16.66 3.91 15.41
N TYR A 8 -16.25 4.39 14.24
CA TYR A 8 -16.85 5.58 13.64
C TYR A 8 -17.93 5.15 12.64
N ILE A 9 -19.19 5.23 13.02
CA ILE A 9 -20.33 4.78 12.20
C ILE A 9 -21.36 5.89 12.15
N ASP A 10 -21.86 6.20 10.95
CA ASP A 10 -22.91 7.19 10.75
C ASP A 10 -22.60 8.58 11.34
N GLY A 11 -21.34 9.02 11.20
CA GLY A 11 -20.90 10.32 11.70
C GLY A 11 -20.74 10.41 13.21
N ARG A 12 -20.60 9.27 13.92
CA ARG A 12 -20.48 9.22 15.38
C ARG A 12 -19.50 8.13 15.82
N TRP A 13 -18.82 8.38 16.94
CA TRP A 13 -18.12 7.34 17.68
C TRP A 13 -19.15 6.51 18.45
N THR A 14 -19.12 5.19 18.25
CA THR A 14 -20.12 4.24 18.74
C THR A 14 -19.42 3.04 19.37
N ALA A 15 -19.91 2.61 20.54
CA ALA A 15 -19.40 1.41 21.18
C ALA A 15 -19.70 0.16 20.32
N PRO A 16 -18.84 -0.86 20.32
CA PRO A 16 -19.08 -2.12 19.63
C PRO A 16 -20.35 -2.81 20.13
N LEU A 17 -21.12 -3.40 19.23
CA LEU A 17 -22.32 -4.19 19.51
C LEU A 17 -21.97 -5.63 19.91
N ASP A 18 -21.06 -6.27 19.17
CA ASP A 18 -20.61 -7.65 19.36
C ASP A 18 -19.08 -7.80 19.29
N GLY A 19 -18.36 -6.69 19.51
CA GLY A 19 -16.91 -6.65 19.43
C GLY A 19 -16.17 -7.19 20.65
N ARG A 20 -14.90 -7.53 20.43
CA ARG A 20 -13.97 -8.01 21.48
C ARG A 20 -12.70 -7.15 21.54
N ASP A 21 -12.13 -7.00 22.72
CA ASP A 21 -10.89 -6.25 22.89
C ASP A 21 -9.71 -6.88 22.13
N CYS A 22 -8.85 -6.01 21.59
CA CYS A 22 -7.57 -6.37 20.99
C CYS A 22 -6.52 -5.33 21.39
N GLU A 23 -5.40 -5.82 21.88
CA GLU A 23 -4.24 -4.97 22.18
C GLU A 23 -3.49 -4.65 20.90
N VAL A 24 -3.13 -3.37 20.73
CA VAL A 24 -2.19 -2.92 19.71
C VAL A 24 -0.82 -2.86 20.36
N ILE A 25 0.15 -3.54 19.79
CA ILE A 25 1.49 -3.70 20.37
C ILE A 25 2.42 -2.64 19.77
N ASP A 26 3.23 -1.98 20.61
CA ASP A 26 4.37 -1.19 20.11
C ASP A 26 5.52 -2.15 19.75
N PRO A 27 5.89 -2.28 18.46
CA PRO A 27 6.91 -3.24 18.05
C PRO A 27 8.31 -2.92 18.55
N SER A 28 8.57 -1.68 19.01
CA SER A 28 9.87 -1.30 19.56
C SER A 28 10.06 -1.82 20.99
N THR A 29 8.97 -2.10 21.70
CA THR A 29 9.00 -2.49 23.13
C THR A 29 8.35 -3.83 23.41
N GLU A 30 7.54 -4.35 22.48
CA GLU A 30 6.67 -5.53 22.63
C GLU A 30 5.53 -5.34 23.64
N GLU A 31 5.28 -4.10 24.08
CA GLU A 31 4.28 -3.76 25.09
C GLU A 31 3.00 -3.20 24.43
N PRO A 32 1.80 -3.49 24.97
CA PRO A 32 0.57 -2.87 24.50
C PRO A 32 0.61 -1.33 24.58
N CYS A 33 0.44 -0.66 23.44
CA CYS A 33 0.34 0.79 23.36
C CYS A 33 -1.10 1.28 23.43
N ALA A 34 -2.04 0.50 22.90
CA ALA A 34 -3.46 0.81 22.87
C ALA A 34 -4.32 -0.46 23.02
N VAL A 35 -5.59 -0.25 23.33
CA VAL A 35 -6.65 -1.26 23.21
C VAL A 35 -7.75 -0.74 22.29
N ILE A 36 -8.09 -1.56 21.29
CA ILE A 36 -9.17 -1.34 20.33
C ILE A 36 -10.20 -2.46 20.45
N SER A 37 -11.30 -2.35 19.74
CA SER A 37 -12.26 -3.45 19.56
C SER A 37 -12.14 -4.05 18.17
N LEU A 38 -12.25 -5.37 18.05
CA LEU A 38 -12.47 -6.06 16.79
C LEU A 38 -13.97 -6.30 16.65
N GLY A 39 -14.58 -5.66 15.65
CA GLY A 39 -16.02 -5.71 15.41
C GLY A 39 -16.49 -7.08 14.96
N GLY A 40 -17.74 -7.39 15.28
CA GLY A 40 -18.41 -8.59 14.82
C GLY A 40 -19.30 -8.34 13.60
N GLN A 41 -20.23 -9.27 13.36
CA GLN A 41 -21.12 -9.19 12.21
C GLN A 41 -22.10 -8.03 12.38
N ALA A 42 -22.62 -7.83 13.59
CA ALA A 42 -23.60 -6.76 13.84
C ALA A 42 -22.97 -5.37 13.64
N ASP A 43 -21.71 -5.20 14.03
CA ASP A 43 -20.94 -3.97 13.79
C ASP A 43 -20.74 -3.71 12.28
N THR A 44 -20.35 -4.75 11.53
CA THR A 44 -20.17 -4.67 10.08
C THR A 44 -21.48 -4.32 9.37
N ASP A 45 -22.57 -4.99 9.72
CA ASP A 45 -23.89 -4.77 9.14
C ASP A 45 -24.39 -3.35 9.45
N ALA A 46 -24.16 -2.84 10.67
CA ALA A 46 -24.50 -1.48 11.05
C ALA A 46 -23.76 -0.43 10.21
N ALA A 47 -22.46 -0.62 9.98
CA ALA A 47 -21.66 0.27 9.13
C ALA A 47 -22.10 0.22 7.67
N VAL A 48 -22.37 -0.97 7.12
CA VAL A 48 -22.85 -1.13 5.74
C VAL A 48 -24.26 -0.53 5.58
N ALA A 49 -25.15 -0.71 6.56
CA ALA A 49 -26.48 -0.11 6.54
C ALA A 49 -26.42 1.43 6.59
N ALA A 50 -25.48 2.01 7.34
CA ALA A 50 -25.24 3.45 7.33
C ALA A 50 -24.75 3.96 5.97
N ALA A 51 -23.76 3.27 5.38
CA ALA A 51 -23.26 3.57 4.03
C ALA A 51 -24.36 3.50 2.98
N LYS A 52 -25.14 2.42 2.97
CA LYS A 52 -26.26 2.23 2.05
C LYS A 52 -27.33 3.33 2.17
N ARG A 53 -27.64 3.75 3.40
CA ARG A 53 -28.62 4.84 3.65
C ARG A 53 -28.10 6.19 3.14
N ALA A 54 -26.82 6.49 3.32
CA ALA A 54 -26.22 7.75 2.86
C ALA A 54 -26.02 7.81 1.34
N GLY A 55 -25.87 6.63 0.71
CA GLY A 55 -25.54 6.47 -0.72
C GLY A 55 -26.36 7.31 -1.69
N PRO A 56 -27.71 7.27 -1.69
CA PRO A 56 -28.52 8.04 -2.64
C PRO A 56 -28.28 9.55 -2.56
N GLY A 57 -28.16 10.10 -1.35
CA GLY A 57 -27.91 11.54 -1.15
C GLY A 57 -26.51 11.95 -1.60
N TRP A 58 -25.49 11.17 -1.21
CA TRP A 58 -24.11 11.44 -1.57
C TRP A 58 -23.83 11.27 -3.08
N ARG A 59 -24.44 10.26 -3.70
CA ARG A 59 -24.37 10.06 -5.15
C ARG A 59 -24.94 11.26 -5.93
N ALA A 60 -26.02 11.86 -5.42
CA ALA A 60 -26.71 12.97 -6.06
C ALA A 60 -26.00 14.34 -5.93
N THR A 61 -25.00 14.47 -5.05
CA THR A 61 -24.27 15.74 -4.91
C THR A 61 -23.51 16.06 -6.21
N PRO A 62 -23.48 17.33 -6.66
CA PRO A 62 -22.64 17.75 -7.78
C PRO A 62 -21.16 17.42 -7.55
N PRO A 63 -20.38 17.08 -8.61
CA PRO A 63 -18.94 16.82 -8.49
C PRO A 63 -18.16 17.92 -7.75
N ALA A 64 -18.51 19.19 -7.98
CA ALA A 64 -17.89 20.33 -7.30
C ALA A 64 -18.08 20.32 -5.77
N GLU A 65 -19.24 19.85 -5.30
CA GLU A 65 -19.51 19.73 -3.85
C GLU A 65 -18.70 18.58 -3.24
N ARG A 66 -18.61 17.43 -3.92
CA ARG A 66 -17.75 16.31 -3.47
C ARG A 66 -16.29 16.73 -3.38
N ARG A 67 -15.80 17.44 -4.40
CA ARG A 67 -14.46 18.03 -4.42
C ARG A 67 -14.24 18.97 -3.23
N ALA A 68 -15.19 19.84 -2.93
CA ALA A 68 -15.09 20.78 -1.81
C ALA A 68 -15.04 20.05 -0.45
N VAL A 69 -15.80 18.97 -0.27
CA VAL A 69 -15.72 18.12 0.94
C VAL A 69 -14.32 17.52 1.08
N VAL A 70 -13.78 16.93 0.01
CA VAL A 70 -12.44 16.30 0.03
C VAL A 70 -11.34 17.33 0.25
N ALA A 71 -11.45 18.53 -0.31
CA ALA A 71 -10.52 19.63 -0.04
C ALA A 71 -10.48 20.01 1.46
N ARG A 72 -11.61 20.00 2.16
CA ARG A 72 -11.63 20.25 3.61
C ARG A 72 -10.94 19.17 4.45
N ILE A 73 -10.85 17.94 3.95
CA ILE A 73 -10.06 16.86 4.59
C ILE A 73 -8.57 17.24 4.54
N LEU A 74 -8.10 17.75 3.39
CA LEU A 74 -6.72 18.24 3.24
C LEU A 74 -6.41 19.39 4.20
N GLU A 75 -7.37 20.30 4.42
CA GLU A 75 -7.22 21.42 5.36
C GLU A 75 -6.98 20.95 6.81
N GLN A 76 -7.41 19.74 7.18
CA GLN A 76 -7.14 19.18 8.52
C GLN A 76 -5.70 18.67 8.69
N TYR A 77 -4.97 18.44 7.59
CA TYR A 77 -3.67 17.77 7.63
C TYR A 77 -2.66 18.50 8.51
N GLU A 78 -2.51 19.81 8.34
CA GLU A 78 -1.49 20.57 9.09
C GLU A 78 -1.70 20.51 10.61
N ALA A 79 -2.96 20.47 11.06
CA ALA A 79 -3.30 20.35 12.47
C ALA A 79 -3.09 18.93 13.04
N ARG A 80 -3.10 17.90 12.19
CA ARG A 80 -3.10 16.48 12.61
C ARG A 80 -1.86 15.69 12.15
N LYS A 81 -0.95 16.28 11.37
CA LYS A 81 0.22 15.57 10.80
C LYS A 81 1.14 14.94 11.84
N GLU A 82 1.31 15.59 12.99
CA GLU A 82 2.12 15.03 14.09
C GLU A 82 1.39 13.87 14.77
N ASP A 83 0.07 13.97 14.99
CA ASP A 83 -0.73 12.85 15.52
C ASP A 83 -0.64 11.62 14.60
N LEU A 84 -0.73 11.83 13.28
CA LEU A 84 -0.54 10.77 12.29
C LEU A 84 0.84 10.13 12.40
N ALA A 85 1.89 10.94 12.46
CA ALA A 85 3.26 10.45 12.55
C ALA A 85 3.52 9.66 13.84
N GLN A 86 3.05 10.18 14.98
CA GLN A 86 3.17 9.50 16.28
C GLN A 86 2.37 8.19 16.31
N ALA A 87 1.16 8.19 15.75
CA ALA A 87 0.34 6.98 15.63
C ALA A 87 1.06 5.89 14.83
N MET A 88 1.54 6.20 13.61
CA MET A 88 2.25 5.23 12.77
C MET A 88 3.59 4.80 13.37
N SER A 89 4.34 5.72 13.99
CA SER A 89 5.59 5.36 14.64
C SER A 89 5.40 4.36 15.78
N ARG A 90 4.34 4.57 16.58
CA ARG A 90 4.05 3.74 17.74
C ARG A 90 3.37 2.42 17.40
N GLU A 91 2.44 2.41 16.45
CA GLU A 91 1.64 1.22 16.13
C GLU A 91 2.37 0.23 15.22
N MET A 92 3.23 0.70 14.32
CA MET A 92 3.90 -0.16 13.34
C MET A 92 5.42 -0.02 13.29
N GLY A 93 6.00 0.86 14.11
CA GLY A 93 7.44 0.92 14.31
C GLY A 93 8.19 1.79 13.30
N ALA A 94 7.52 2.61 12.50
CA ALA A 94 8.22 3.54 11.62
C ALA A 94 9.06 4.52 12.45
N PRO A 95 10.38 4.68 12.18
CA PRO A 95 11.17 5.76 12.76
C PRO A 95 10.45 7.10 12.60
N ILE A 96 10.41 7.93 13.64
CA ILE A 96 9.55 9.11 13.68
C ILE A 96 9.82 10.07 12.51
N ASP A 97 11.07 10.18 12.05
CA ASP A 97 11.42 10.97 10.87
C ASP A 97 10.88 10.39 9.57
N LEU A 98 10.82 9.06 9.43
CA LEU A 98 10.15 8.40 8.29
C LEU A 98 8.64 8.61 8.38
N ALA A 99 8.07 8.51 9.58
CA ALA A 99 6.66 8.72 9.82
C ALA A 99 6.23 10.15 9.46
N ARG A 100 6.98 11.17 9.91
CA ARG A 100 6.74 12.59 9.60
C ARG A 100 6.97 12.94 8.14
N ASN A 101 8.12 12.55 7.60
CA ASN A 101 8.58 13.07 6.30
C ASN A 101 8.12 12.22 5.10
N SER A 102 7.59 11.02 5.33
CA SER A 102 7.14 10.13 4.23
C SER A 102 5.78 9.51 4.48
N GLN A 103 5.52 8.90 5.64
CA GLN A 103 4.23 8.23 5.84
C GLN A 103 3.08 9.24 5.95
N ALA A 104 3.21 10.27 6.80
CA ALA A 104 2.17 11.29 6.98
C ALA A 104 2.01 12.16 5.72
N THR A 105 3.13 12.55 5.10
CA THR A 105 3.13 13.37 3.86
C THR A 105 2.55 12.64 2.65
N SER A 106 2.37 11.32 2.70
CA SER A 106 1.67 10.58 1.64
C SER A 106 0.20 10.97 1.52
N LEU A 107 -0.45 11.43 2.60
CA LEU A 107 -1.83 11.90 2.58
C LEU A 107 -2.00 13.13 1.69
N PRO A 108 -1.35 14.29 1.95
CA PRO A 108 -1.51 15.46 1.11
C PRO A 108 -1.02 15.18 -0.32
N TYR A 109 0.06 14.42 -0.49
CA TYR A 109 0.57 14.06 -1.82
C TYR A 109 -0.48 13.35 -2.68
N HIS A 110 -1.14 12.31 -2.17
CA HIS A 110 -2.14 11.58 -2.95
C HIS A 110 -3.43 12.38 -3.12
N LEU A 111 -3.89 13.05 -2.06
CA LEU A 111 -5.14 13.81 -2.07
C LEU A 111 -5.08 14.95 -3.10
N GLU A 112 -4.00 15.74 -3.13
CA GLU A 112 -3.81 16.81 -4.13
C GLU A 112 -3.78 16.27 -5.57
N ASN A 113 -3.14 15.13 -5.77
CA ASN A 113 -3.10 14.47 -7.08
C ASN A 113 -4.49 13.96 -7.50
N PHE A 114 -5.29 13.46 -6.57
CA PHE A 114 -6.68 13.09 -6.85
C PHE A 114 -7.54 14.29 -7.20
N LEU A 115 -7.42 15.42 -6.49
CA LEU A 115 -8.13 16.64 -6.85
C LEU A 115 -7.75 17.13 -8.25
N THR A 116 -6.45 17.11 -8.56
CA THR A 116 -5.94 17.49 -9.89
C THR A 116 -6.46 16.58 -11.00
N ALA A 117 -6.57 15.28 -10.75
CA ALA A 117 -7.13 14.31 -11.70
C ALA A 117 -8.65 14.47 -11.83
N PHE A 118 -9.34 14.67 -10.72
CA PHE A 118 -10.79 14.85 -10.64
C PHE A 118 -11.28 16.04 -11.46
N ASP A 119 -10.54 17.15 -11.44
CA ASP A 119 -10.86 18.37 -12.18
C ASP A 119 -10.85 18.19 -13.71
N LYS A 120 -10.37 17.05 -14.20
CA LYS A 120 -10.28 16.71 -15.62
C LYS A 120 -11.29 15.62 -16.05
N ILE A 121 -12.13 15.14 -15.13
CA ILE A 121 -13.08 14.07 -15.43
C ILE A 121 -14.33 14.64 -16.11
N ASP A 122 -14.62 14.16 -17.31
CA ASP A 122 -15.88 14.40 -18.00
C ASP A 122 -16.95 13.39 -17.53
N TRP A 123 -17.71 13.79 -16.50
CA TRP A 123 -18.72 12.95 -15.84
C TRP A 123 -19.88 12.52 -16.73
N LEU A 124 -20.21 13.34 -17.72
CA LEU A 124 -21.22 13.10 -18.73
C LEU A 124 -20.74 13.70 -20.04
N ARG A 125 -20.55 12.86 -21.07
CA ARG A 125 -20.06 13.30 -22.38
C ARG A 125 -20.69 12.47 -23.50
N PRO A 126 -20.77 12.97 -24.74
CA PRO A 126 -21.12 12.12 -25.87
C PRO A 126 -20.09 10.99 -26.05
N LEU A 127 -20.52 9.88 -26.65
CA LEU A 127 -19.65 8.76 -27.03
C LEU A 127 -18.58 9.24 -28.02
N GLY A 128 -18.96 10.15 -28.91
CA GLY A 128 -18.08 10.90 -29.81
C GLY A 128 -18.88 11.53 -30.95
N ASP A 129 -18.21 12.24 -31.85
CA ASP A 129 -18.86 12.99 -32.94
C ASP A 129 -19.74 12.13 -33.87
N HIS A 130 -19.46 10.83 -33.95
CA HIS A 130 -20.23 9.87 -34.75
C HIS A 130 -21.56 9.44 -34.11
N ALA A 131 -21.74 9.69 -32.81
CA ALA A 131 -22.92 9.31 -32.02
C ALA A 131 -23.21 10.36 -30.93
N PRO A 132 -23.53 11.62 -31.30
CA PRO A 132 -23.67 12.73 -30.36
C PRO A 132 -24.86 12.58 -29.41
N ASP A 133 -25.89 11.83 -29.80
CA ASP A 133 -27.08 11.50 -29.00
C ASP A 133 -26.89 10.27 -28.09
N THR A 134 -25.70 9.68 -28.10
CA THR A 134 -25.32 8.59 -27.19
C THR A 134 -24.37 9.15 -26.13
N MET A 135 -24.82 9.23 -24.90
CA MET A 135 -24.04 9.77 -23.79
C MET A 135 -23.36 8.66 -22.99
N ILE A 136 -22.16 8.94 -22.51
CA ILE A 136 -21.42 8.15 -21.53
C ILE A 136 -21.45 8.91 -20.22
N SER A 137 -22.02 8.29 -19.20
CA SER A 137 -22.07 8.79 -17.83
C SER A 137 -21.19 7.94 -16.93
N LEU A 138 -20.44 8.58 -16.04
CA LEU A 138 -19.64 7.94 -15.01
C LEU A 138 -20.36 8.05 -13.67
N GLU A 139 -20.68 6.90 -13.07
CA GLU A 139 -21.46 6.83 -11.83
C GLU A 139 -20.69 6.08 -10.73
N PRO A 140 -20.87 6.40 -9.44
CA PRO A 140 -20.25 5.62 -8.38
C PRO A 140 -20.73 4.17 -8.39
N ILE A 141 -19.81 3.24 -8.10
CA ILE A 141 -20.12 1.81 -8.01
C ILE A 141 -21.04 1.47 -6.83
N GLY A 142 -21.07 2.29 -5.77
CA GLY A 142 -22.02 2.16 -4.65
C GLY A 142 -21.35 2.15 -3.27
N VAL A 143 -21.74 1.18 -2.43
CA VAL A 143 -21.10 0.95 -1.13
C VAL A 143 -19.82 0.14 -1.35
N VAL A 144 -18.71 0.59 -0.78
CA VAL A 144 -17.40 -0.06 -0.97
C VAL A 144 -16.76 -0.45 0.36
N GLY A 145 -16.23 -1.67 0.41
CA GLY A 145 -15.40 -2.16 1.52
C GLY A 145 -13.94 -1.91 1.22
N LEU A 146 -13.27 -1.13 2.07
CA LEU A 146 -11.85 -0.81 1.93
C LEU A 146 -11.07 -1.52 3.02
N ILE A 147 -10.11 -2.36 2.64
CA ILE A 147 -9.31 -3.13 3.59
C ILE A 147 -7.84 -2.78 3.37
N THR A 148 -7.20 -2.19 4.38
CA THR A 148 -5.82 -1.67 4.31
C THR A 148 -4.89 -2.42 5.26
N PRO A 149 -3.61 -2.63 4.89
CA PRO A 149 -2.63 -3.28 5.74
C PRO A 149 -1.93 -2.24 6.62
N TRP A 150 -0.89 -2.68 7.32
CA TRP A 150 -0.22 -1.95 8.40
C TRP A 150 1.08 -1.23 7.98
N ASN A 151 1.62 -1.52 6.79
CA ASN A 151 3.01 -1.18 6.49
C ASN A 151 3.21 0.26 5.99
N TRP A 152 2.20 0.82 5.33
CA TRP A 152 2.12 2.24 4.99
C TRP A 152 0.66 2.72 5.21
N PRO A 153 0.17 2.78 6.46
CA PRO A 153 -1.25 2.91 6.76
C PRO A 153 -1.90 4.10 6.05
N MET A 154 -1.35 5.31 6.20
CA MET A 154 -1.92 6.51 5.60
C MET A 154 -1.80 6.58 4.09
N ASN A 155 -0.76 5.99 3.51
CA ASN A 155 -0.63 5.89 2.06
C ASN A 155 -1.79 5.09 1.48
N GLN A 156 -2.06 3.91 2.06
CA GLN A 156 -3.06 2.97 1.57
C GLN A 156 -4.48 3.41 1.89
N VAL A 157 -4.69 4.04 3.05
CA VAL A 157 -6.00 4.62 3.39
C VAL A 157 -6.34 5.75 2.42
N THR A 158 -5.40 6.66 2.15
CA THR A 158 -5.65 7.81 1.27
C THR A 158 -5.87 7.35 -0.18
N LEU A 159 -5.10 6.37 -0.67
CA LEU A 159 -5.24 5.81 -2.01
C LEU A 159 -6.61 5.17 -2.29
N LYS A 160 -7.37 4.82 -1.24
CA LYS A 160 -8.68 4.18 -1.36
C LYS A 160 -9.84 5.10 -0.98
N VAL A 161 -9.77 5.74 0.19
CA VAL A 161 -10.89 6.53 0.71
C VAL A 161 -11.13 7.76 -0.15
N ILE A 162 -10.07 8.50 -0.49
CA ILE A 162 -10.20 9.76 -1.24
C ILE A 162 -10.86 9.55 -2.62
N PRO A 163 -10.38 8.64 -3.48
CA PRO A 163 -11.03 8.44 -4.78
C PRO A 163 -12.45 7.88 -4.64
N ALA A 164 -12.74 7.04 -3.64
CA ALA A 164 -14.10 6.56 -3.38
C ALA A 164 -15.06 7.71 -3.04
N LEU A 165 -14.65 8.63 -2.17
CA LEU A 165 -15.43 9.82 -1.82
C LEU A 165 -15.66 10.73 -3.03
N LEU A 166 -14.61 11.00 -3.81
CA LEU A 166 -14.70 11.79 -5.03
C LEU A 166 -15.65 11.18 -6.07
N ALA A 167 -15.58 9.86 -6.26
CA ALA A 167 -16.48 9.12 -7.15
C ALA A 167 -17.95 9.22 -6.74
N GLY A 168 -18.25 9.52 -5.47
CA GLY A 168 -19.59 9.51 -4.90
C GLY A 168 -19.98 8.18 -4.26
N CYS A 169 -19.00 7.33 -3.95
CA CYS A 169 -19.21 6.10 -3.19
C CYS A 169 -19.36 6.39 -1.69
N THR A 170 -19.95 5.43 -0.98
CA THR A 170 -19.94 5.40 0.49
C THR A 170 -19.06 4.26 0.97
N VAL A 171 -18.36 4.48 2.07
CA VAL A 171 -17.18 3.69 2.45
C VAL A 171 -17.39 3.01 3.79
N VAL A 172 -16.99 1.73 3.87
CA VAL A 172 -16.66 1.06 5.14
C VAL A 172 -15.19 0.67 5.10
N LEU A 173 -14.36 1.32 5.92
CA LEU A 173 -12.94 1.07 6.07
C LEU A 173 -12.69 0.08 7.22
N LYS A 174 -11.96 -1.00 6.94
CA LYS A 174 -11.32 -1.84 7.96
C LYS A 174 -9.79 -1.71 7.85
N PRO A 175 -9.13 -0.94 8.73
CA PRO A 175 -7.69 -0.89 8.77
C PRO A 175 -7.12 -2.15 9.42
N SER A 176 -5.83 -2.40 9.24
CA SER A 176 -5.12 -3.48 9.93
C SER A 176 -5.27 -3.35 11.45
N GLU A 177 -5.62 -4.46 12.11
CA GLU A 177 -5.71 -4.59 13.56
C GLU A 177 -4.37 -4.33 14.26
N GLU A 178 -3.26 -4.54 13.55
CA GLU A 178 -1.89 -4.26 14.00
C GLU A 178 -1.57 -2.75 14.00
N ALA A 179 -2.23 -1.94 13.17
CA ALA A 179 -1.92 -0.52 12.98
C ALA A 179 -3.18 0.36 12.76
N PRO A 180 -4.10 0.43 13.74
CA PRO A 180 -5.40 1.08 13.57
C PRO A 180 -5.43 2.58 13.97
N LEU A 181 -4.50 3.04 14.81
CA LEU A 181 -4.50 4.35 15.44
C LEU A 181 -4.41 5.48 14.42
N SER A 182 -3.58 5.33 13.39
CA SER A 182 -3.48 6.33 12.32
C SER A 182 -4.78 6.47 11.52
N SER A 183 -5.51 5.36 11.33
CA SER A 183 -6.83 5.37 10.67
C SER A 183 -7.92 5.98 11.56
N ILE A 184 -7.81 5.82 12.89
CA ILE A 184 -8.66 6.51 13.86
C ILE A 184 -8.43 8.03 13.79
N VAL A 185 -7.17 8.48 13.76
CA VAL A 185 -6.83 9.91 13.57
C VAL A 185 -7.41 10.44 12.25
N PHE A 186 -7.29 9.65 11.17
CA PHE A 186 -7.88 10.01 9.88
C PHE A 186 -9.41 10.11 9.95
N ALA A 187 -10.11 9.21 10.64
CA ALA A 187 -11.56 9.31 10.85
C ALA A 187 -11.96 10.60 11.58
N GLU A 188 -11.19 11.02 12.59
CA GLU A 188 -11.38 12.31 13.26
C GLU A 188 -11.18 13.50 12.32
N MET A 189 -10.25 13.40 11.35
CA MET A 189 -10.10 14.41 10.29
C MET A 189 -11.32 14.48 9.36
N LEU A 190 -11.90 13.32 9.00
CA LEU A 190 -13.09 13.27 8.15
C LEU A 190 -14.31 13.87 8.85
N ASP A 191 -14.48 13.59 10.14
CA ASP A 191 -15.51 14.20 10.98
C ASP A 191 -15.35 15.73 11.03
N ALA A 192 -14.14 16.21 11.34
CA ALA A 192 -13.83 17.65 11.38
C ALA A 192 -14.01 18.35 10.02
N ALA A 193 -13.77 17.65 8.91
CA ALA A 193 -14.00 18.15 7.56
C ALA A 193 -15.50 18.20 7.18
N GLY A 194 -16.39 17.67 8.03
CA GLY A 194 -17.83 17.62 7.80
C GLY A 194 -18.20 16.68 6.67
N VAL A 195 -17.54 15.51 6.58
CA VAL A 195 -18.00 14.42 5.71
C VAL A 195 -19.39 13.98 6.18
N PRO A 196 -20.41 13.90 5.29
CA PRO A 196 -21.78 13.63 5.73
C PRO A 196 -21.91 12.28 6.47
N PRO A 197 -22.81 12.18 7.47
CA PRO A 197 -23.06 10.94 8.20
C PRO A 197 -23.30 9.74 7.27
N GLY A 198 -22.61 8.65 7.55
CA GLY A 198 -22.71 7.38 6.82
C GLY A 198 -21.88 7.33 5.52
N VAL A 199 -21.39 8.46 5.00
CA VAL A 199 -20.55 8.46 3.79
C VAL A 199 -19.21 7.78 4.04
N PHE A 200 -18.64 7.95 5.23
CA PHE A 200 -17.48 7.22 5.69
C PHE A 200 -17.79 6.53 7.02
N ASN A 201 -17.38 5.27 7.13
CA ASN A 201 -17.50 4.46 8.34
C ASN A 201 -16.17 3.71 8.55
N LEU A 202 -15.74 3.56 9.80
CA LEU A 202 -14.56 2.83 10.21
C LEU A 202 -14.94 1.76 11.22
N VAL A 203 -14.66 0.49 10.90
CA VAL A 203 -14.83 -0.65 11.80
C VAL A 203 -13.50 -1.38 11.89
N ASN A 204 -12.89 -1.37 13.08
CA ASN A 204 -11.70 -2.18 13.32
C ASN A 204 -12.12 -3.66 13.41
N GLY A 205 -11.27 -4.56 12.93
CA GLY A 205 -11.56 -6.00 12.92
C GLY A 205 -10.37 -6.77 12.36
N ASP A 206 -10.37 -8.09 12.46
CA ASP A 206 -9.35 -8.94 11.83
C ASP A 206 -9.78 -9.39 10.42
N GLY A 207 -8.90 -10.11 9.72
CA GLY A 207 -9.21 -10.62 8.38
C GLY A 207 -10.31 -11.68 8.33
N ALA A 208 -10.43 -12.51 9.37
CA ALA A 208 -11.42 -13.60 9.42
C ALA A 208 -12.81 -13.12 9.85
N GLY A 209 -12.88 -12.04 10.62
CA GLY A 209 -14.08 -11.29 10.99
C GLY A 209 -14.41 -10.26 9.91
N VAL A 210 -14.37 -8.97 10.28
CA VAL A 210 -14.80 -7.83 9.44
C VAL A 210 -14.29 -7.90 8.00
N GLY A 211 -13.04 -8.33 7.76
CA GLY A 211 -12.52 -8.50 6.40
C GLY A 211 -13.33 -9.47 5.52
N THR A 212 -13.66 -10.65 6.06
CA THR A 212 -14.47 -11.66 5.37
C THR A 212 -15.94 -11.26 5.32
N GLN A 213 -16.44 -10.65 6.39
CA GLN A 213 -17.82 -10.15 6.48
C GLN A 213 -18.08 -9.11 5.39
N LEU A 214 -17.22 -8.09 5.24
CA LEU A 214 -17.32 -7.11 4.16
C LEU A 214 -17.23 -7.76 2.77
N SER A 215 -16.32 -8.73 2.60
CA SER A 215 -16.12 -9.40 1.30
C SER A 215 -17.36 -10.17 0.85
N THR A 216 -18.14 -10.70 1.78
CA THR A 216 -19.33 -11.52 1.51
C THR A 216 -20.64 -10.73 1.57
N HIS A 217 -20.69 -9.59 2.28
CA HIS A 217 -21.93 -8.82 2.51
C HIS A 217 -22.62 -8.37 1.21
N GLU A 218 -23.89 -8.70 1.00
CA GLU A 218 -24.61 -8.48 -0.27
C GLU A 218 -24.70 -7.02 -0.72
N ASP A 219 -24.83 -6.09 0.22
CA ASP A 219 -24.94 -4.65 -0.09
C ASP A 219 -23.63 -3.96 -0.46
N VAL A 220 -22.48 -4.61 -0.28
CA VAL A 220 -21.18 -4.07 -0.74
C VAL A 220 -21.08 -4.33 -2.25
N GLN A 221 -20.66 -3.35 -3.05
CA GLN A 221 -20.54 -3.51 -4.51
C GLN A 221 -19.09 -3.69 -4.97
N MET A 222 -18.14 -3.31 -4.12
CA MET A 222 -16.71 -3.41 -4.40
C MET A 222 -15.90 -3.68 -3.14
N ILE A 223 -14.87 -4.50 -3.27
CA ILE A 223 -13.78 -4.60 -2.30
C ILE A 223 -12.50 -4.04 -2.91
N SER A 224 -11.92 -3.04 -2.27
CA SER A 224 -10.55 -2.60 -2.56
C SER A 224 -9.63 -3.07 -1.44
N PHE A 225 -8.75 -4.01 -1.75
CA PHE A 225 -7.87 -4.66 -0.78
C PHE A 225 -6.41 -4.40 -1.11
N THR A 226 -5.65 -4.03 -0.08
CA THR A 226 -4.18 -4.06 -0.12
C THR A 226 -3.65 -5.02 0.93
N GLY A 227 -2.70 -5.89 0.57
CA GLY A 227 -2.09 -6.83 1.53
C GLY A 227 -1.48 -8.07 0.89
N SER A 228 -1.44 -9.18 1.62
CA SER A 228 -0.77 -10.39 1.12
C SER A 228 -1.52 -11.05 -0.06
N THR A 229 -0.78 -11.67 -0.98
CA THR A 229 -1.36 -12.43 -2.09
C THR A 229 -2.29 -13.55 -1.63
N ARG A 230 -1.98 -14.21 -0.50
CA ARG A 230 -2.84 -15.24 0.10
C ARG A 230 -4.20 -14.66 0.50
N ALA A 231 -4.21 -13.52 1.19
CA ALA A 231 -5.44 -12.86 1.61
C ALA A 231 -6.23 -12.32 0.42
N GLY A 232 -5.56 -11.72 -0.57
CA GLY A 232 -6.21 -11.27 -1.81
C GLY A 232 -6.95 -12.40 -2.54
N ARG A 233 -6.35 -13.60 -2.63
CA ARG A 233 -7.02 -14.79 -3.18
C ARG A 233 -8.25 -15.21 -2.37
N ALA A 234 -8.19 -15.12 -1.04
CA ALA A 234 -9.33 -15.45 -0.18
C ALA A 234 -10.48 -14.46 -0.40
N ILE A 235 -10.17 -13.16 -0.46
CA ILE A 235 -11.13 -12.09 -0.75
C ILE A 235 -11.79 -12.30 -2.12
N SER A 236 -11.01 -12.56 -3.18
CA SER A 236 -11.58 -12.80 -4.51
C SER A 236 -12.53 -13.98 -4.54
N LYS A 237 -12.23 -15.07 -3.82
CA LYS A 237 -13.12 -16.23 -3.72
C LYS A 237 -14.41 -15.87 -2.98
N ALA A 238 -14.31 -15.16 -1.86
CA ALA A 238 -15.46 -14.76 -1.06
C ALA A 238 -16.38 -13.77 -1.81
N ALA A 239 -15.80 -12.81 -2.53
CA ALA A 239 -16.54 -11.78 -3.27
C ALA A 239 -17.24 -12.32 -4.54
N ALA A 240 -16.79 -13.46 -5.07
CA ALA A 240 -17.31 -14.05 -6.30
C ALA A 240 -18.80 -14.43 -6.21
N GLU A 241 -19.29 -14.84 -5.04
CA GLU A 241 -20.71 -15.21 -4.83
C GLU A 241 -21.67 -14.06 -5.17
N THR A 242 -21.22 -12.83 -4.97
CA THR A 242 -21.99 -11.60 -5.20
C THR A 242 -21.53 -10.82 -6.44
N LEU A 243 -20.56 -11.35 -7.19
CA LEU A 243 -19.99 -10.73 -8.40
C LEU A 243 -19.49 -9.27 -8.21
N LYS A 244 -19.09 -8.92 -6.98
CA LYS A 244 -18.57 -7.58 -6.66
C LYS A 244 -17.26 -7.31 -7.39
N ARG A 245 -17.00 -6.05 -7.71
CA ARG A 245 -15.67 -5.64 -8.20
C ARG A 245 -14.63 -5.87 -7.10
N VAL A 246 -13.50 -6.49 -7.43
CA VAL A 246 -12.39 -6.68 -6.50
C VAL A 246 -11.13 -6.06 -7.09
N THR A 247 -10.60 -5.03 -6.43
CA THR A 247 -9.30 -4.44 -6.77
C THR A 247 -8.27 -4.86 -5.74
N LEU A 248 -7.14 -5.38 -6.23
CA LEU A 248 -6.11 -6.00 -5.42
C LEU A 248 -4.76 -5.34 -5.67
N GLU A 249 -4.19 -4.76 -4.61
CA GLU A 249 -2.77 -4.40 -4.51
C GLU A 249 -2.07 -5.41 -3.60
N LEU A 250 -1.18 -6.21 -4.15
CA LEU A 250 -0.57 -7.34 -3.42
C LEU A 250 0.95 -7.19 -3.33
N GLY A 251 1.58 -8.19 -2.71
CA GLY A 251 3.03 -8.23 -2.52
C GLY A 251 3.84 -8.28 -3.81
N GLY A 252 5.15 -8.21 -3.67
CA GLY A 252 6.09 -8.19 -4.78
C GLY A 252 7.43 -8.84 -4.48
N LYS A 253 8.21 -9.03 -5.55
CA LYS A 253 9.61 -9.46 -5.47
C LYS A 253 10.44 -8.69 -6.50
N GLY A 254 10.44 -7.36 -6.36
CA GLY A 254 10.98 -6.43 -7.35
C GLY A 254 12.46 -6.68 -7.68
N ALA A 255 12.76 -6.80 -8.98
CA ALA A 255 14.11 -6.89 -9.49
C ALA A 255 14.70 -5.50 -9.71
N ASN A 256 15.95 -5.29 -9.32
CA ASN A 256 16.72 -4.08 -9.55
C ASN A 256 17.98 -4.41 -10.33
N LEU A 257 17.93 -4.13 -11.64
CA LEU A 257 19.01 -4.40 -12.57
C LEU A 257 20.05 -3.29 -12.50
N ILE A 258 21.28 -3.64 -12.16
CA ILE A 258 22.42 -2.74 -12.05
C ILE A 258 23.47 -3.15 -13.07
N PHE A 259 23.65 -2.30 -14.06
CA PHE A 259 24.72 -2.44 -15.05
C PHE A 259 26.01 -1.79 -14.53
N GLY A 260 27.17 -2.23 -15.02
CA GLY A 260 28.48 -1.73 -14.62
C GLY A 260 28.67 -0.24 -14.90
N ASP A 261 27.92 0.30 -15.88
CA ASP A 261 27.90 1.74 -16.18
C ASP A 261 27.09 2.59 -15.19
N ALA A 262 26.36 1.98 -14.24
CA ALA A 262 25.59 2.68 -13.22
C ALA A 262 26.41 3.05 -11.97
N GLY A 263 27.46 2.26 -11.68
CA GLY A 263 28.42 2.47 -10.60
C GLY A 263 27.87 2.39 -9.17
N GLU A 264 28.73 2.70 -8.20
CA GLU A 264 28.48 2.56 -6.76
C GLU A 264 27.17 3.21 -6.27
N LYS A 265 26.86 4.41 -6.75
CA LYS A 265 25.65 5.15 -6.33
C LYS A 265 24.37 4.39 -6.59
N ALA A 266 24.33 3.54 -7.62
CA ALA A 266 23.18 2.70 -7.93
C ALA A 266 22.99 1.59 -6.90
N VAL A 267 24.09 0.94 -6.49
CA VAL A 267 24.09 -0.12 -5.47
C VAL A 267 23.68 0.44 -4.12
N VAL A 268 24.31 1.53 -3.66
CA VAL A 268 23.99 2.20 -2.39
C VAL A 268 22.51 2.60 -2.33
N ARG A 269 21.98 3.17 -3.41
CA ARG A 269 20.55 3.52 -3.51
C ARG A 269 19.66 2.28 -3.43
N GLY A 270 20.02 1.21 -4.15
CA GLY A 270 19.27 -0.05 -4.14
C GLY A 270 19.19 -0.67 -2.76
N VAL A 271 20.32 -0.76 -2.04
CA VAL A 271 20.36 -1.28 -0.67
C VAL A 271 19.51 -0.42 0.27
N ARG A 272 19.70 0.90 0.25
CA ARG A 272 18.92 1.81 1.12
C ARG A 272 17.41 1.72 0.84
N HIS A 273 17.01 1.57 -0.41
CA HIS A 273 15.59 1.40 -0.76
C HIS A 273 15.06 0.04 -0.28
N CYS A 274 15.84 -1.05 -0.38
CA CYS A 274 15.46 -2.34 0.18
C CYS A 274 15.30 -2.29 1.72
N MET A 275 16.13 -1.50 2.42
CA MET A 275 16.07 -1.42 3.88
C MET A 275 15.04 -0.41 4.40
N GLN A 276 14.61 0.55 3.59
CA GLN A 276 13.63 1.56 3.99
C GLN A 276 12.35 0.93 4.54
N ASN A 277 11.80 1.51 5.62
CA ASN A 277 10.64 0.96 6.34
C ASN A 277 10.89 -0.49 6.83
N THR A 278 12.14 -0.82 7.12
CA THR A 278 12.57 -2.17 7.53
C THR A 278 12.23 -3.22 6.46
N GLY A 279 12.26 -2.82 5.18
CA GLY A 279 11.88 -3.67 4.04
C GLY A 279 10.39 -4.01 3.95
N GLN A 280 9.54 -3.37 4.76
CA GLN A 280 8.08 -3.57 4.79
C GLN A 280 7.39 -2.72 3.72
N SER A 281 7.82 -2.87 2.46
CA SER A 281 7.25 -2.18 1.31
C SER A 281 7.05 -3.19 0.19
N CYS A 282 5.82 -3.30 -0.33
CA CYS A 282 5.46 -4.28 -1.36
C CYS A 282 6.29 -4.14 -2.65
N ASN A 283 6.74 -2.92 -2.95
CA ASN A 283 7.56 -2.62 -4.12
C ASN A 283 9.07 -2.61 -3.82
N ALA A 284 9.53 -2.99 -2.62
CA ALA A 284 10.96 -2.94 -2.30
C ALA A 284 11.82 -3.71 -3.32
N PRO A 285 12.97 -3.15 -3.77
CA PRO A 285 13.88 -3.79 -4.74
C PRO A 285 14.72 -4.90 -4.06
N THR A 286 14.05 -6.00 -3.70
CA THR A 286 14.62 -7.09 -2.88
C THR A 286 15.49 -8.09 -3.64
N ARG A 287 15.46 -8.06 -4.98
CA ARG A 287 16.38 -8.81 -5.85
C ARG A 287 17.27 -7.85 -6.62
N MET A 288 18.53 -7.72 -6.21
CA MET A 288 19.51 -6.91 -6.94
C MET A 288 20.22 -7.79 -7.97
N LEU A 289 19.96 -7.53 -9.25
CA LEU A 289 20.61 -8.23 -10.36
C LEU A 289 21.78 -7.37 -10.84
N VAL A 290 23.00 -7.89 -10.84
CA VAL A 290 24.20 -7.09 -11.16
C VAL A 290 24.96 -7.70 -12.33
N GLU A 291 25.39 -6.87 -13.27
CA GLU A 291 26.23 -7.30 -14.40
C GLU A 291 27.54 -7.93 -13.89
N ARG A 292 27.91 -9.09 -14.46
CA ARG A 292 29.01 -9.94 -13.99
C ARG A 292 30.31 -9.17 -13.73
N GLY A 293 30.69 -8.27 -14.63
CA GLY A 293 31.93 -7.49 -14.53
C GLY A 293 32.00 -6.51 -13.35
N PHE A 294 30.86 -6.20 -12.71
CA PHE A 294 30.75 -5.29 -11.56
C PHE A 294 30.24 -6.01 -10.29
N TYR A 295 30.05 -7.33 -10.36
CA TYR A 295 29.37 -8.09 -9.32
C TYR A 295 30.09 -8.06 -7.97
N ASP A 296 31.39 -8.38 -7.93
CA ASP A 296 32.13 -8.46 -6.66
C ASP A 296 32.20 -7.10 -5.95
N GLU A 297 32.45 -6.03 -6.72
CA GLU A 297 32.45 -4.65 -6.20
C GLU A 297 31.06 -4.26 -5.65
N ALA A 298 29.99 -4.62 -6.37
CA ALA A 298 28.63 -4.36 -5.91
C ALA A 298 28.29 -5.12 -4.61
N VAL A 299 28.75 -6.36 -4.46
CA VAL A 299 28.56 -7.15 -3.24
C VAL A 299 29.25 -6.48 -2.04
N GLU A 300 30.49 -6.00 -2.21
CA GLU A 300 31.22 -5.27 -1.16
C GLU A 300 30.52 -3.97 -0.78
N ILE A 301 30.09 -3.18 -1.78
CA ILE A 301 29.34 -1.93 -1.55
C ILE A 301 28.03 -2.23 -0.81
N ALA A 302 27.31 -3.28 -1.20
CA ALA A 302 26.05 -3.65 -0.58
C ALA A 302 26.24 -4.10 0.88
N ALA A 303 27.26 -4.91 1.15
CA ALA A 303 27.61 -5.34 2.50
C ALA A 303 27.95 -4.15 3.40
N ARG A 304 28.81 -3.24 2.95
CA ARG A 304 29.15 -2.00 3.66
C ARG A 304 27.91 -1.16 3.93
N THR A 305 27.08 -0.93 2.91
CA THR A 305 25.88 -0.10 3.05
C THR A 305 24.88 -0.69 4.06
N ALA A 306 24.73 -2.02 4.08
CA ALA A 306 23.89 -2.70 5.07
C ALA A 306 24.46 -2.61 6.48
N GLN A 307 25.77 -2.75 6.67
CA GLN A 307 26.43 -2.60 7.97
C GLN A 307 26.33 -1.17 8.52
N GLU A 308 26.36 -0.16 7.64
CA GLU A 308 26.17 1.25 7.99
C GLU A 308 24.70 1.62 8.26
N THR A 309 23.75 0.71 7.97
CA THR A 309 22.32 0.96 8.22
C THR A 309 22.02 0.81 9.71
N GLY A 310 21.86 1.95 10.38
CA GLY A 310 21.47 1.98 11.79
C GLY A 310 20.12 1.32 12.04
N VAL A 311 19.97 0.67 13.19
CA VAL A 311 18.72 0.09 13.67
C VAL A 311 18.44 0.69 15.05
N GLY A 312 17.22 1.15 15.30
CA GLY A 312 16.89 1.78 16.57
C GLY A 312 15.40 1.93 16.79
N PRO A 313 14.99 2.29 18.03
CA PRO A 313 13.59 2.48 18.38
C PRO A 313 12.88 3.48 17.47
N ALA A 314 11.60 3.23 17.21
CA ALA A 314 10.79 4.08 16.33
C ALA A 314 10.70 5.53 16.83
N SER A 315 10.68 5.74 18.14
CA SER A 315 10.61 7.06 18.78
C SER A 315 11.89 7.90 18.68
N GLN A 316 13.02 7.30 18.28
CA GLN A 316 14.29 8.00 18.13
C GLN A 316 14.31 8.77 16.81
N GLU A 317 14.78 10.02 16.83
CA GLU A 317 15.05 10.79 15.61
C GLU A 317 16.37 10.33 14.96
N GLY A 318 16.44 10.42 13.63
CA GLY A 318 17.62 10.07 12.87
C GLY A 318 17.36 9.13 11.70
N ARG A 319 18.47 8.70 11.09
CA ARG A 319 18.49 7.90 9.86
C ARG A 319 18.77 6.43 10.16
N HIS A 320 17.94 5.81 10.98
CA HIS A 320 17.90 4.37 11.24
C HIS A 320 16.62 3.74 10.69
N ILE A 321 16.59 2.41 10.62
CA ILE A 321 15.37 1.63 10.41
C ILE A 321 14.79 1.21 11.76
N GLY A 322 13.47 1.00 11.80
CA GLY A 322 12.75 0.58 13.00
C GLY A 322 12.62 -0.94 13.12
N PRO A 323 11.82 -1.44 14.07
CA PRO A 323 11.48 -2.86 14.14
C PRO A 323 10.54 -3.29 12.99
N LEU A 324 10.34 -4.59 12.84
CA LEU A 324 9.20 -5.14 12.12
C LEU A 324 7.91 -4.98 12.94
N VAL A 325 6.75 -4.95 12.29
CA VAL A 325 5.47 -4.63 12.94
C VAL A 325 5.07 -5.57 14.08
N ASN A 326 5.39 -6.86 14.00
CA ASN A 326 4.97 -7.84 14.99
C ASN A 326 5.84 -9.09 15.03
N LYS A 327 5.65 -9.90 16.08
CA LYS A 327 6.38 -11.15 16.30
C LYS A 327 6.22 -12.15 15.17
N THR A 328 5.03 -12.29 14.59
CA THR A 328 4.77 -13.23 13.48
C THR A 328 5.61 -12.87 12.24
N GLN A 329 5.68 -11.59 11.89
CA GLN A 329 6.56 -11.12 10.81
C GLN A 329 8.03 -11.29 11.16
N TRP A 330 8.42 -10.97 12.40
CA TRP A 330 9.78 -11.17 12.86
C TRP A 330 10.24 -12.63 12.70
N THR A 331 9.46 -13.58 13.21
CA THR A 331 9.75 -15.01 13.08
C THR A 331 9.83 -15.43 11.61
N LYS A 332 8.88 -15.02 10.77
CA LYS A 332 8.92 -15.32 9.32
C LYS A 332 10.22 -14.82 8.67
N VAL A 333 10.65 -13.61 9.01
CA VAL A 333 11.89 -13.04 8.46
C VAL A 333 13.12 -13.80 8.96
N GLN A 334 13.16 -14.19 10.24
CA GLN A 334 14.24 -15.04 10.76
C GLN A 334 14.32 -16.38 10.03
N ASP A 335 13.18 -17.05 9.86
CA ASP A 335 13.10 -18.35 9.18
C ASP A 335 13.59 -18.25 7.73
N LEU A 336 13.26 -17.17 7.02
CA LEU A 336 13.71 -16.94 5.64
C LEU A 336 15.20 -16.59 5.56
N ILE A 337 15.75 -15.86 6.54
CA ILE A 337 17.20 -15.64 6.64
C ILE A 337 17.91 -16.97 6.87
N GLU A 338 17.45 -17.80 7.80
CA GLU A 338 18.02 -19.12 8.02
C GLU A 338 17.91 -20.03 6.80
N THR A 339 16.79 -19.94 6.07
CA THR A 339 16.58 -20.69 4.83
C THR A 339 17.60 -20.30 3.78
N GLY A 340 17.87 -19.00 3.59
CA GLY A 340 18.92 -18.52 2.70
C GLY A 340 20.30 -19.11 3.02
N ILE A 341 20.66 -19.20 4.31
CA ILE A 341 21.90 -19.85 4.76
C ILE A 341 21.89 -21.35 4.44
N LYS A 342 20.79 -22.05 4.74
CA LYS A 342 20.64 -23.51 4.53
C LYS A 342 20.69 -23.90 3.05
N GLU A 343 20.17 -23.04 2.16
CA GLU A 343 20.20 -23.24 0.71
C GLU A 343 21.55 -22.89 0.07
N GLY A 344 22.51 -22.38 0.84
CA GLY A 344 23.89 -22.15 0.39
C GLY A 344 24.18 -20.75 -0.15
N ALA A 345 23.28 -19.79 0.02
CA ALA A 345 23.58 -18.39 -0.29
C ALA A 345 24.68 -17.85 0.62
N ARG A 346 25.57 -16.99 0.10
CA ARG A 346 26.65 -16.40 0.89
C ARG A 346 26.11 -15.21 1.69
N LEU A 347 26.06 -15.33 3.00
CA LEU A 347 25.72 -14.24 3.91
C LEU A 347 26.89 -13.24 3.99
N VAL A 348 26.71 -12.02 3.47
CA VAL A 348 27.78 -10.99 3.43
C VAL A 348 27.57 -9.85 4.43
N ALA A 349 26.35 -9.66 4.94
CA ALA A 349 26.04 -8.74 6.03
C ALA A 349 24.80 -9.22 6.80
N GLY A 350 24.69 -8.84 8.08
CA GLY A 350 23.55 -9.16 8.92
C GLY A 350 23.47 -10.65 9.29
N GLY A 351 22.29 -11.24 9.17
CA GLY A 351 22.00 -12.61 9.56
C GLY A 351 20.92 -12.70 10.64
N PRO A 352 20.70 -13.91 11.20
CA PRO A 352 19.64 -14.13 12.18
C PRO A 352 19.93 -13.42 13.51
N GLY A 353 18.89 -13.30 14.32
CA GLY A 353 18.89 -12.71 15.65
C GLY A 353 18.64 -11.20 15.70
N LEU A 354 18.59 -10.68 16.93
CA LEU A 354 18.50 -9.25 17.21
C LEU A 354 19.83 -8.55 16.88
N PRO A 355 19.81 -7.24 16.56
CA PRO A 355 21.02 -6.42 16.50
C PRO A 355 21.78 -6.42 17.84
N GLU A 356 23.09 -6.15 17.78
CA GLU A 356 23.92 -6.07 18.98
C GLU A 356 23.42 -4.97 19.93
N GLY A 357 23.40 -5.26 21.23
CA GLY A 357 22.91 -4.33 22.26
C GLY A 357 21.38 -4.20 22.34
N VAL A 358 20.62 -4.91 21.51
CA VAL A 358 19.15 -4.94 21.54
C VAL A 358 18.68 -6.24 22.20
N ASN A 359 17.84 -6.13 23.23
CA ASN A 359 17.32 -7.28 23.99
C ASN A 359 15.79 -7.44 23.96
N ARG A 360 15.09 -6.51 23.31
CA ARG A 360 13.63 -6.50 23.13
C ARG A 360 13.24 -5.74 21.87
N GLY A 361 12.02 -5.95 21.42
CA GLY A 361 11.46 -5.38 20.20
C GLY A 361 11.75 -6.25 18.97
N TYR A 362 10.96 -6.08 17.93
CA TYR A 362 11.00 -6.92 16.73
C TYR A 362 12.05 -6.44 15.72
N PHE A 363 13.26 -6.14 16.20
CA PHE A 363 14.34 -5.63 15.38
C PHE A 363 15.02 -6.74 14.56
N VAL A 364 15.38 -6.42 13.32
CA VAL A 364 16.09 -7.33 12.42
C VAL A 364 17.36 -6.66 11.92
N ARG A 365 18.42 -7.45 11.80
CA ARG A 365 19.72 -7.00 11.25
C ARG A 365 19.57 -6.79 9.74
N PRO A 366 19.96 -5.62 9.18
CA PRO A 366 20.03 -5.42 7.73
C PRO A 366 20.88 -6.53 7.10
N THR A 367 20.25 -7.36 6.27
CA THR A 367 20.84 -8.62 5.82
C THR A 367 21.03 -8.61 4.32
N VAL A 368 22.19 -9.07 3.87
CA VAL A 368 22.52 -9.17 2.44
C VAL A 368 23.06 -10.56 2.16
N PHE A 369 22.46 -11.22 1.18
CA PHE A 369 22.92 -12.46 0.60
C PHE A 369 23.50 -12.19 -0.79
N ALA A 370 24.71 -12.70 -1.04
CA ALA A 370 25.29 -12.83 -2.36
C ALA A 370 25.20 -14.27 -2.84
N ASP A 371 25.46 -14.46 -4.12
CA ASP A 371 25.53 -15.75 -4.81
C ASP A 371 24.20 -16.51 -4.73
N VAL A 372 23.11 -15.75 -4.71
CA VAL A 372 21.75 -16.28 -4.73
C VAL A 372 21.45 -16.81 -6.13
N THR A 373 20.77 -17.96 -6.21
CA THR A 373 20.28 -18.51 -7.48
C THR A 373 18.76 -18.33 -7.60
N PRO A 374 18.19 -18.28 -8.82
CA PRO A 374 16.74 -18.04 -9.02
C PRO A 374 15.80 -19.09 -8.39
N ASP A 375 16.31 -20.28 -8.10
CA ASP A 375 15.57 -21.38 -7.46
C ASP A 375 15.52 -21.29 -5.93
N MET A 376 16.39 -20.51 -5.29
CA MET A 376 16.40 -20.32 -3.84
C MET A 376 15.11 -19.67 -3.34
N THR A 377 14.64 -20.08 -2.16
CA THR A 377 13.44 -19.55 -1.52
C THR A 377 13.53 -18.02 -1.32
N ILE A 378 14.69 -17.52 -0.90
CA ILE A 378 14.93 -16.08 -0.71
C ILE A 378 14.90 -15.27 -2.02
N ALA A 379 15.06 -15.91 -3.19
CA ALA A 379 14.84 -15.28 -4.49
C ALA A 379 13.37 -15.30 -4.91
N ARG A 380 12.57 -16.29 -4.48
CA ARG A 380 11.19 -16.47 -4.96
C ARG A 380 10.14 -15.85 -4.06
N GLU A 381 10.32 -15.92 -2.75
CA GLU A 381 9.33 -15.51 -1.77
C GLU A 381 9.51 -14.06 -1.30
N GLU A 382 8.38 -13.37 -1.10
CA GLU A 382 8.37 -12.07 -0.46
C GLU A 382 8.70 -12.21 1.04
N ILE A 383 9.87 -11.68 1.42
CA ILE A 383 10.38 -11.73 2.80
C ILE A 383 9.66 -10.69 3.67
N PHE A 384 9.51 -9.47 3.14
CA PHE A 384 8.91 -8.33 3.85
C PHE A 384 9.69 -7.90 5.10
N GLY A 385 11.02 -7.95 4.99
CA GLY A 385 11.99 -7.51 5.99
C GLY A 385 13.24 -6.92 5.30
N PRO A 386 14.23 -6.42 6.06
CA PRO A 386 15.39 -5.71 5.53
C PRO A 386 16.43 -6.73 5.02
N VAL A 387 16.06 -7.51 4.00
CA VAL A 387 16.83 -8.63 3.46
C VAL A 387 16.96 -8.49 1.93
N LEU A 388 18.18 -8.38 1.46
CA LEU A 388 18.52 -8.24 0.04
C LEU A 388 19.15 -9.52 -0.51
N SER A 389 18.71 -9.94 -1.69
CA SER A 389 19.34 -11.02 -2.47
C SER A 389 20.05 -10.46 -3.69
N ILE A 390 21.35 -10.73 -3.84
CA ILE A 390 22.16 -10.29 -4.97
C ILE A 390 22.43 -11.48 -5.90
N MET A 391 22.17 -11.30 -7.18
CA MET A 391 22.36 -12.30 -8.23
C MET A 391 23.12 -11.68 -9.41
N PRO A 392 24.06 -12.40 -10.03
CA PRO A 392 24.76 -11.91 -11.21
C PRO A 392 23.97 -12.18 -12.51
N PHE A 393 24.24 -11.40 -13.55
CA PHE A 393 23.83 -11.70 -14.93
C PHE A 393 24.96 -11.39 -15.94
N GLU A 394 24.99 -12.10 -17.07
CA GLU A 394 25.98 -11.95 -18.15
C GLU A 394 25.60 -10.88 -19.17
N ASP A 395 24.31 -10.79 -19.53
CA ASP A 395 23.81 -9.87 -20.56
C ASP A 395 22.37 -9.39 -20.28
N GLU A 396 21.88 -8.45 -21.12
CA GLU A 396 20.52 -7.90 -21.00
C GLU A 396 19.43 -8.98 -21.09
N ALA A 397 19.63 -10.02 -21.90
CA ALA A 397 18.62 -11.06 -22.11
C ALA A 397 18.48 -11.93 -20.86
N GLN A 398 19.60 -12.36 -20.27
CA GLN A 398 19.61 -13.10 -19.02
C GLN A 398 19.07 -12.25 -17.86
N ALA A 399 19.38 -10.96 -17.82
CA ALA A 399 18.84 -10.05 -16.81
C ALA A 399 17.30 -10.00 -16.85
N ILE A 400 16.72 -9.95 -18.05
CA ILE A 400 15.26 -9.99 -18.26
C ILE A 400 14.70 -11.35 -17.83
N GLU A 401 15.34 -12.46 -18.19
CA GLU A 401 14.91 -13.81 -17.81
C GLU A 401 14.82 -13.96 -16.29
N ILE A 402 15.89 -13.63 -15.58
CA ILE A 402 15.93 -13.71 -14.12
C ILE A 402 14.93 -12.73 -13.49
N ALA A 403 14.82 -11.50 -13.99
CA ALA A 403 13.90 -10.51 -13.46
C ALA A 403 12.44 -10.94 -13.59
N ASN A 404 12.09 -11.59 -14.71
CA ASN A 404 10.74 -12.03 -15.03
C ASN A 404 10.41 -13.44 -14.48
N ASP A 405 11.40 -14.24 -14.05
CA ASP A 405 11.16 -15.51 -13.33
C ASP A 405 10.66 -15.26 -11.89
N THR A 406 9.44 -14.76 -11.80
CA THR A 406 8.72 -14.58 -10.55
C THR A 406 7.22 -14.59 -10.84
N PRO A 407 6.38 -15.10 -9.92
CA PRO A 407 4.94 -14.95 -10.07
C PRO A 407 4.45 -13.51 -9.91
N TYR A 408 5.28 -12.62 -9.35
CA TYR A 408 4.96 -11.23 -9.04
C TYR A 408 5.21 -10.29 -10.23
N GLY A 409 4.79 -9.03 -10.11
CA GLY A 409 4.98 -8.02 -11.14
C GLY A 409 4.59 -6.63 -10.68
N LEU A 410 5.05 -6.18 -9.50
CA LEU A 410 4.71 -4.86 -8.96
C LEU A 410 5.60 -3.75 -9.52
N THR A 411 6.81 -3.60 -8.98
CA THR A 411 7.82 -2.65 -9.48
C THR A 411 9.13 -3.36 -9.79
N ASN A 412 9.66 -3.13 -10.98
CA ASN A 412 11.06 -3.45 -11.31
C ASN A 412 11.86 -2.15 -11.52
N TYR A 413 13.18 -2.26 -11.41
CA TYR A 413 14.09 -1.14 -11.40
C TYR A 413 15.25 -1.35 -12.38
N VAL A 414 15.69 -0.28 -13.04
CA VAL A 414 16.81 -0.32 -13.99
C VAL A 414 17.80 0.82 -13.71
N GLN A 415 19.07 0.47 -13.54
CA GLN A 415 20.17 1.41 -13.31
C GLN A 415 21.19 1.26 -14.44
N SER A 416 21.30 2.28 -15.30
CA SER A 416 22.30 2.33 -16.37
C SER A 416 22.44 3.76 -16.91
N ALA A 417 23.64 4.13 -17.34
CA ALA A 417 23.89 5.40 -17.99
C ALA A 417 23.32 5.44 -19.41
N ASP A 418 23.16 4.29 -20.06
CA ASP A 418 22.59 4.18 -21.41
C ASP A 418 21.05 4.39 -21.40
N PRO A 419 20.53 5.48 -22.01
CA PRO A 419 19.10 5.69 -22.14
C PRO A 419 18.40 4.67 -23.05
N ALA A 420 19.07 4.17 -24.10
CA ALA A 420 18.49 3.22 -25.03
C ALA A 420 18.28 1.86 -24.37
N ARG A 421 19.26 1.37 -23.60
CA ARG A 421 19.13 0.19 -22.75
C ARG A 421 17.96 0.31 -21.78
N ARG A 422 17.88 1.43 -21.06
CA ARG A 422 16.80 1.68 -20.11
C ARG A 422 15.42 1.57 -20.75
N ASN A 423 15.23 2.16 -21.93
CA ASN A 423 13.97 2.08 -22.66
C ASN A 423 13.65 0.65 -23.13
N ARG A 424 14.63 -0.11 -23.64
CA ARG A 424 14.43 -1.51 -24.02
C ARG A 424 14.00 -2.37 -22.84
N LEU A 425 14.70 -2.24 -21.70
CA LEU A 425 14.41 -3.00 -20.49
C LEU A 425 13.05 -2.62 -19.90
N ALA A 426 12.69 -1.33 -19.87
CA ALA A 426 11.40 -0.89 -19.37
C ALA A 426 10.20 -1.51 -20.13
N LEU A 427 10.37 -1.81 -21.43
CA LEU A 427 9.35 -2.47 -22.24
C LEU A 427 9.37 -4.00 -22.13
N ALA A 428 10.50 -4.60 -21.74
CA ALA A 428 10.67 -6.05 -21.66
C ALA A 428 10.40 -6.64 -20.26
N LEU A 429 10.51 -5.82 -19.21
CA LEU A 429 10.28 -6.23 -17.83
C LEU A 429 8.77 -6.36 -17.55
N HIS A 430 8.36 -7.50 -16.98
CA HIS A 430 6.96 -7.79 -16.67
C HIS A 430 6.58 -7.27 -15.28
N ALA A 431 6.30 -5.97 -15.20
CA ALA A 431 5.81 -5.33 -13.98
C ALA A 431 4.81 -4.22 -14.32
N GLY A 432 3.92 -3.88 -13.38
CA GLY A 432 3.01 -2.76 -13.55
C GLY A 432 3.72 -1.40 -13.47
N MET A 433 4.89 -1.35 -12.84
CA MET A 433 5.70 -0.13 -12.68
C MET A 433 7.18 -0.38 -12.95
N ILE A 434 7.85 0.58 -13.58
CA ILE A 434 9.30 0.57 -13.80
C ILE A 434 9.89 1.89 -13.30
N GLU A 435 10.91 1.83 -12.44
CA GLU A 435 11.65 3.00 -11.97
C GLU A 435 13.11 2.95 -12.40
N MET A 436 13.61 4.05 -12.96
CA MET A 436 14.91 4.06 -13.62
C MET A 436 15.83 5.14 -13.06
N ASN A 437 17.08 4.78 -12.75
CA ASN A 437 18.11 5.68 -12.21
C ASN A 437 17.66 6.48 -10.97
N GLY A 438 16.88 5.84 -10.10
CA GLY A 438 16.37 6.46 -8.87
C GLY A 438 15.40 7.61 -9.09
N ARG A 439 14.82 7.73 -10.29
CA ARG A 439 13.75 8.70 -10.55
C ARG A 439 12.41 8.09 -10.16
N PRO A 440 11.66 8.72 -9.23
CA PRO A 440 10.31 8.28 -8.92
C PRO A 440 9.38 8.52 -10.11
N ARG A 441 8.24 7.83 -10.10
CA ARG A 441 7.15 8.07 -11.06
C ARG A 441 6.58 9.49 -10.87
N GLY A 442 6.00 10.03 -11.94
CA GLY A 442 5.36 11.35 -11.91
C GLY A 442 4.15 11.37 -10.96
N ALA A 443 3.87 12.55 -10.40
CA ALA A 443 2.70 12.77 -9.56
C ALA A 443 1.40 12.43 -10.34
N GLY A 444 0.49 11.70 -9.69
CA GLY A 444 -0.73 11.19 -10.33
C GLY A 444 -0.56 9.96 -11.23
N ALA A 445 0.65 9.39 -11.36
CA ALA A 445 0.83 8.10 -12.03
C ALA A 445 0.20 6.96 -11.21
N PRO A 446 -0.34 5.92 -11.86
CA PRO A 446 -0.99 4.83 -11.15
C PRO A 446 0.06 3.96 -10.43
N PHE A 447 -0.25 3.54 -9.22
CA PHE A 447 0.44 2.49 -8.48
C PHE A 447 -0.31 1.18 -8.70
N GLY A 448 0.40 0.14 -9.14
CA GLY A 448 -0.15 -1.20 -9.13
C GLY A 448 0.60 -2.21 -9.98
N GLY A 449 0.25 -3.48 -9.80
CA GLY A 449 1.01 -4.61 -10.33
C GLY A 449 0.39 -5.36 -11.50
N VAL A 450 1.02 -6.47 -11.86
CA VAL A 450 0.50 -7.53 -12.72
C VAL A 450 0.83 -8.90 -12.10
N GLY A 451 0.35 -9.99 -12.69
CA GLY A 451 0.60 -11.34 -12.17
C GLY A 451 -0.03 -11.56 -10.79
N GLN A 452 0.76 -12.03 -9.83
CA GLN A 452 0.33 -12.25 -8.44
C GLN A 452 0.49 -11.02 -7.53
N SER A 453 1.00 -9.90 -8.07
CA SER A 453 1.02 -8.61 -7.37
C SER A 453 -0.32 -7.88 -7.41
N GLY A 454 -1.35 -8.51 -7.97
CA GLY A 454 -2.65 -7.88 -8.16
C GLY A 454 -2.69 -7.08 -9.46
N ARG A 455 -3.81 -6.39 -9.66
CA ARG A 455 -4.12 -5.65 -10.90
C ARG A 455 -4.82 -4.33 -10.64
N ALA A 456 -4.90 -3.90 -9.38
CA ALA A 456 -5.39 -2.56 -9.07
C ALA A 456 -4.48 -1.50 -9.74
N ARG A 457 -5.03 -0.32 -9.94
CA ARG A 457 -4.34 0.87 -10.44
C ARG A 457 -4.77 2.04 -9.57
N GLU A 458 -4.18 2.12 -8.39
CA GLU A 458 -4.46 3.16 -7.42
C GLU A 458 -3.76 4.48 -7.79
N GLY A 459 -4.30 5.62 -7.33
CA GLY A 459 -3.69 6.92 -7.55
C GLY A 459 -4.07 7.59 -8.88
N GLY A 460 -4.11 8.92 -8.87
CA GLY A 460 -4.49 9.72 -10.04
C GLY A 460 -5.89 9.42 -10.56
N VAL A 461 -6.08 9.54 -11.87
CA VAL A 461 -7.38 9.28 -12.51
C VAL A 461 -7.78 7.81 -12.41
N TRP A 462 -6.82 6.89 -12.56
CA TRP A 462 -7.06 5.44 -12.48
C TRP A 462 -7.65 5.02 -11.14
N GLY A 463 -7.13 5.59 -10.04
CA GLY A 463 -7.66 5.32 -8.71
C GLY A 463 -9.11 5.78 -8.55
N ILE A 464 -9.53 6.88 -9.20
CA ILE A 464 -10.92 7.33 -9.20
C ILE A 464 -11.79 6.40 -10.06
N GLU A 465 -11.30 6.02 -11.24
CA GLU A 465 -12.00 5.12 -12.17
C GLU A 465 -12.28 3.73 -11.58
N GLU A 466 -11.46 3.23 -10.65
CA GLU A 466 -11.73 1.97 -9.94
C GLU A 466 -13.09 1.98 -9.21
N PHE A 467 -13.57 3.16 -8.80
CA PHE A 467 -14.82 3.35 -8.06
C PHE A 467 -15.99 3.80 -8.94
N LEU A 468 -15.81 3.81 -10.27
CA LEU A 468 -16.82 4.24 -11.23
C LEU A 468 -17.36 3.07 -12.06
N GLU A 469 -18.64 3.18 -12.43
CA GLU A 469 -19.34 2.39 -13.43
C GLU A 469 -19.65 3.27 -14.65
N VAL A 470 -19.45 2.69 -15.84
CA VAL A 470 -19.70 3.37 -17.10
C VAL A 470 -21.12 3.04 -17.55
N LYS A 471 -21.96 4.06 -17.70
CA LYS A 471 -23.32 3.94 -18.24
C LYS A 471 -23.38 4.53 -19.64
N ALA A 472 -23.83 3.74 -20.61
CA ALA A 472 -24.16 4.21 -21.95
C ALA A 472 -25.67 4.53 -22.03
N ILE A 473 -25.99 5.72 -22.54
CA ILE A 473 -27.35 6.27 -22.61
C ILE A 473 -27.63 6.64 -24.06
N SER A 474 -28.57 5.95 -24.72
CA SER A 474 -28.98 6.25 -26.09
C SER A 474 -30.18 7.21 -26.16
N GLY A 475 -30.32 7.95 -27.26
CA GLY A 475 -31.50 8.78 -27.53
C GLY A 475 -31.53 10.06 -26.68
N TRP A 476 -30.36 10.62 -26.37
CA TRP A 476 -30.23 11.87 -25.63
C TRP A 476 -30.81 13.04 -26.44
N GLY A 477 -31.71 13.80 -25.82
CA GLY A 477 -32.36 14.93 -26.46
C GLY A 477 -31.41 16.11 -26.65
N LEU A 478 -30.78 16.22 -27.82
CA LEU A 478 -29.84 17.30 -28.14
C LEU A 478 -30.49 18.69 -28.17
N ASP A 479 -31.80 18.74 -28.44
CA ASP A 479 -32.61 19.97 -28.51
C ASP A 479 -33.40 20.27 -27.23
N ALA A 480 -33.23 19.46 -26.18
CA ALA A 480 -33.83 19.76 -24.88
C ALA A 480 -33.07 20.95 -24.27
N ALA A 481 -33.78 22.07 -24.01
CA ALA A 481 -33.19 23.21 -23.32
C ALA A 481 -32.67 22.77 -21.94
N GLU A 482 -31.43 23.19 -21.60
CA GLU A 482 -30.72 22.88 -20.35
C GLU A 482 -31.55 23.13 -19.08
#